data_AF-A0A3D8SKQ9-F1
#
_entry.id   AF-A0A3D8SKQ9-F1
#
_cell.length_a   1.000
_cell.length_b   1.000
_cell.length_c   1.000
_cell.angle_alpha   90.00
_cell.angle_beta   90.00
_cell.angle_gamma   90.00
#
_symmetry.space_group_name_H-M   'P 1'
#
loop_
_entity.id
_entity.type
_entity.pdbx_description
1 polymer ?
#
loop_
_entity_poly.entity_id
_entity_poly.type
_entity_poly.pdbx_seq_one_letter_code
_entity_poly.pdbx_strand_id
1 'polypeptide(L)'
;MSTQWNQFVDDDGVWKARASATIQQLQAAVSHLLRQNGLPELSTYAIGDSPNGPSPAAPAYHVGTRPLINDSPPDVKPDGPGLVVTREPSQEPDLQDRELVPAPMRSLYEVTKLRDLRHNHIEQPKSTLLEEDFLSRGVISLQEAEELFAYFSRTMNQLLWGGIILVHRDLTSVRRASSLLAAAVLTVAALHIPNRTETLNRCYNEYVSLVSNMSLTRAHTLDDVRALCVGAFWLSELSWKLSGHAVRIATELGLHQSYQKMIRGHSDQYERAQLWYLLYVCDHHFSIAYGRPPVIHEDLAIKNYETFLQAPMVVPGDIRLLAQVALFMILTEAYRTFGSDTEQALTEEDFGQLRVFNVAIDQWRLLWQPRSADSPYVRTYPSKGVVLHYHFAKFQLNSLSLRALSPTNTPVFSMDRKESANIAISSAMACLNMVLEEQDIRDAIVGVPIFTHTMVTFSALFLLKVAVNWNSAYLSLDSGLVRSLVERVIELLNCVSAGERHLTRHIARGLSKMLERFDSWDISNGVSAGAMGERPGSGVPGGANAMAQGFPPPDLIYDMVGTYGFGLDENLLDPSMANFEYLAQ
;
A
#
# COMPACT_ATOMS: atom_id res chain seq x y z
N MET A 1 13.83 -66.64 29.72
CA MET A 1 14.12 -65.35 30.39
C MET A 1 15.49 -64.78 30.02
N SER A 2 16.55 -65.57 29.78
CA SER A 2 17.88 -65.03 29.40
C SER A 2 17.92 -64.32 28.03
N THR A 3 17.13 -64.75 27.04
CA THR A 3 17.17 -64.19 25.68
C THR A 3 16.59 -62.78 25.55
N GLN A 4 15.57 -62.42 26.34
CA GLN A 4 14.99 -61.06 26.32
C GLN A 4 15.92 -60.01 26.95
N TRP A 5 16.71 -60.40 27.97
CA TRP A 5 17.65 -59.48 28.61
C TRP A 5 18.78 -59.05 27.67
N ASN A 6 19.31 -59.97 26.83
CA ASN A 6 20.36 -59.62 25.88
C ASN A 6 19.86 -58.66 24.78
N GLN A 7 18.65 -58.86 24.26
CA GLN A 7 18.06 -57.92 23.27
C GLN A 7 17.90 -56.51 23.84
N PHE A 8 17.44 -56.38 25.09
CA PHE A 8 17.24 -55.08 25.71
C PHE A 8 18.56 -54.31 25.95
N VAL A 9 19.67 -55.03 26.19
CA VAL A 9 21.01 -54.44 26.35
C VAL A 9 21.61 -54.02 25.00
N ASP A 10 21.41 -54.80 23.92
CA ASP A 10 21.83 -54.41 22.57
C ASP A 10 21.05 -53.18 22.07
N ASP A 11 19.73 -53.13 22.27
CA ASP A 11 18.90 -51.99 21.85
C ASP A 11 19.26 -50.69 22.61
N ASP A 12 19.56 -50.76 23.90
CA ASP A 12 20.06 -49.62 24.69
C ASP A 12 21.45 -49.16 24.21
N GLY A 13 22.33 -50.09 23.83
CA GLY A 13 23.63 -49.78 23.22
C GLY A 13 23.49 -49.05 21.88
N VAL A 14 22.62 -49.52 20.99
CA VAL A 14 22.32 -48.90 19.70
C VAL A 14 21.67 -47.52 19.88
N TRP A 15 20.75 -47.38 20.84
CA TRP A 15 20.13 -46.10 21.16
C TRP A 15 21.17 -45.07 21.68
N LYS A 16 22.03 -45.46 22.63
CA LYS A 16 23.11 -44.60 23.15
C LYS A 16 24.10 -44.16 22.07
N ALA A 17 24.45 -45.05 21.15
CA ALA A 17 25.33 -44.73 20.02
C ALA A 17 24.69 -43.68 19.09
N ARG A 18 23.42 -43.84 18.73
CA ARG A 18 22.68 -42.86 17.92
C ARG A 18 22.51 -41.53 18.63
N ALA A 19 22.12 -41.53 19.91
CA ALA A 19 21.98 -40.32 20.70
C ALA A 19 23.30 -39.54 20.78
N SER A 20 24.42 -40.22 21.02
CA SER A 20 25.75 -39.60 21.05
C SER A 20 26.14 -38.97 19.71
N ALA A 21 25.89 -39.67 18.60
CA ALA A 21 26.16 -39.13 17.26
C ALA A 21 25.32 -37.88 16.95
N THR A 22 24.02 -37.89 17.29
CA THR A 22 23.13 -36.73 17.14
C THR A 22 23.58 -35.55 17.99
N ILE A 23 24.01 -35.79 19.24
CA ILE A 23 24.54 -34.74 20.13
C ILE A 23 25.81 -34.12 19.55
N GLN A 24 26.75 -34.93 19.04
CA GLN A 24 27.96 -34.42 18.39
C GLN A 24 27.65 -33.59 17.13
N GLN A 25 26.70 -34.03 16.30
CA GLN A 25 26.25 -33.28 15.12
C GLN A 25 25.63 -31.92 15.50
N LEU A 26 24.81 -31.88 16.55
CA LEU A 26 24.22 -30.65 17.07
C LEU A 26 25.30 -29.71 17.67
N GLN A 27 26.26 -30.24 18.43
CA GLN A 27 27.37 -29.46 18.97
C GLN A 27 28.22 -28.83 17.85
N ALA A 28 28.49 -29.56 16.77
CA ALA A 28 29.19 -29.03 15.60
C ALA A 28 28.39 -27.92 14.88
N ALA A 29 27.09 -28.13 14.67
CA ALA A 29 26.21 -27.14 14.04
C ALA A 29 26.09 -25.85 14.87
N VAL A 30 25.90 -25.96 16.19
CA VAL A 30 25.84 -24.80 17.10
C VAL A 30 27.18 -24.07 17.14
N SER A 31 28.31 -24.79 17.18
CA SER A 31 29.65 -24.17 17.15
C SER A 31 29.90 -23.40 15.84
N HIS A 32 29.40 -23.89 14.70
CA HIS A 32 29.46 -23.18 13.43
C HIS A 32 28.61 -21.89 13.45
N LEU A 33 27.38 -21.95 13.98
CA LEU A 33 26.49 -20.80 14.11
C LEU A 33 27.05 -19.73 15.07
N LEU A 34 27.59 -20.13 16.23
CA LEU A 34 28.23 -19.21 17.18
C LEU A 34 29.39 -18.46 16.51
N ARG A 35 30.24 -19.18 15.75
CA ARG A 35 31.36 -18.59 15.02
C ARG A 35 30.94 -17.64 13.91
N GLN A 36 29.87 -17.95 13.16
CA GLN A 36 29.34 -17.03 12.13
C GLN A 36 28.76 -15.74 12.72
N ASN A 37 28.20 -15.79 13.93
CA ASN A 37 27.57 -14.65 14.59
C ASN A 37 28.49 -13.89 15.57
N GLY A 38 29.77 -14.25 15.66
CA GLY A 38 30.73 -13.60 16.57
C GLY A 38 30.44 -13.81 18.07
N LEU A 39 29.76 -14.91 18.42
CA LEU A 39 29.33 -15.22 19.78
C LEU A 39 30.37 -16.11 20.52
N PRO A 40 30.34 -16.16 21.87
CA PRO A 40 31.25 -17.01 22.66
C PRO A 40 31.17 -18.50 22.30
N GLU A 41 32.27 -19.23 22.50
CA GLU A 41 32.31 -20.67 22.21
C GLU A 41 31.33 -21.48 23.07
N LEU A 42 30.89 -22.62 22.54
CA LEU A 42 29.88 -23.50 23.16
C LEU A 42 30.26 -23.96 24.58
N SER A 43 31.56 -24.07 24.87
CA SER A 43 32.14 -24.37 26.19
C SER A 43 31.75 -23.36 27.28
N THR A 44 31.47 -22.11 26.91
CA THR A 44 31.03 -21.03 27.83
C THR A 44 29.64 -21.30 28.44
N TYR A 45 28.86 -22.20 27.84
CA TYR A 45 27.48 -22.51 28.23
C TYR A 45 27.36 -23.84 29.01
N ALA A 46 28.46 -24.45 29.42
CA ALA A 46 28.46 -25.67 30.21
C ALA A 46 27.92 -25.42 31.62
N ILE A 47 26.68 -25.85 31.88
CA ILE A 47 26.05 -25.79 33.21
C ILE A 47 26.73 -26.80 34.13
N GLY A 48 27.38 -26.32 35.19
CA GLY A 48 27.93 -27.14 36.26
C GLY A 48 26.85 -27.77 37.15
N ASP A 49 27.21 -28.87 37.81
CA ASP A 49 26.29 -29.69 38.62
C ASP A 49 25.42 -28.90 39.62
N SER A 50 24.11 -29.15 39.58
CA SER A 50 23.19 -28.86 40.69
C SER A 50 21.95 -29.75 40.60
N PRO A 51 21.83 -30.80 41.43
CA PRO A 51 20.65 -31.66 41.45
C PRO A 51 19.56 -31.03 42.32
N ASN A 52 18.45 -30.62 41.68
CA ASN A 52 17.06 -30.76 42.19
C ASN A 52 16.11 -29.90 41.32
N GLY A 53 15.34 -30.55 40.44
CA GLY A 53 14.01 -30.05 40.10
C GLY A 53 13.07 -30.18 41.32
N PRO A 54 11.90 -29.51 41.32
CA PRO A 54 10.83 -30.06 40.48
C PRO A 54 9.97 -29.02 39.73
N SER A 55 9.39 -29.49 38.62
CA SER A 55 8.26 -28.86 37.90
C SER A 55 6.92 -29.17 38.61
N PRO A 56 5.75 -28.84 38.01
CA PRO A 56 5.17 -27.50 37.93
C PRO A 56 3.80 -27.42 38.66
N ALA A 57 3.35 -26.22 39.05
CA ALA A 57 2.00 -26.03 39.59
C ALA A 57 1.35 -24.71 39.13
N ALA A 58 0.05 -24.79 38.83
CA ALA A 58 -0.80 -23.70 38.33
C ALA A 58 -1.40 -22.86 39.50
N PRO A 59 -2.09 -21.73 39.24
CA PRO A 59 -2.18 -20.63 40.19
C PRO A 59 -3.30 -20.75 41.25
N ALA A 60 -3.09 -20.10 42.39
CA ALA A 60 -4.14 -19.78 43.35
C ALA A 60 -4.01 -18.31 43.79
N TYR A 61 -5.11 -17.56 43.68
CA TYR A 61 -5.25 -16.23 44.28
C TYR A 61 -5.37 -16.36 45.81
N HIS A 62 -4.88 -15.38 46.58
CA HIS A 62 -5.66 -14.74 47.65
C HIS A 62 -4.98 -13.44 48.15
N VAL A 63 -5.82 -12.56 48.71
CA VAL A 63 -5.51 -11.18 49.14
C VAL A 63 -5.35 -11.14 50.66
N GLY A 64 -4.45 -10.31 51.22
CA GLY A 64 -4.55 -9.95 52.64
C GLY A 64 -3.36 -9.27 53.35
N THR A 65 -3.47 -7.95 53.55
CA THR A 65 -3.07 -7.18 54.76
C THR A 65 -1.59 -7.00 55.20
N ARG A 66 -1.24 -5.71 55.33
CA ARG A 66 -0.17 -5.00 56.10
C ARG A 66 -0.29 -5.24 57.65
N PRO A 67 0.57 -4.72 58.59
CA PRO A 67 1.66 -3.70 58.46
C PRO A 67 2.96 -3.80 59.35
N LEU A 68 4.00 -2.99 59.03
CA LEU A 68 5.06 -2.39 59.93
C LEU A 68 6.02 -3.38 60.70
N ILE A 69 7.12 -3.05 61.43
CA ILE A 69 7.94 -1.82 61.69
C ILE A 69 9.42 -2.19 62.05
N ASN A 70 10.41 -1.32 61.76
CA ASN A 70 11.84 -1.27 62.25
C ASN A 70 12.74 -2.56 62.18
N ASP A 71 14.08 -2.56 62.25
CA ASP A 71 15.17 -1.58 62.51
C ASP A 71 16.41 -1.86 61.60
N SER A 72 17.50 -1.06 61.67
CA SER A 72 18.73 -1.15 60.85
C SER A 72 19.97 -1.72 61.62
N PRO A 73 21.23 -1.68 61.09
CA PRO A 73 21.89 -2.64 60.17
C PRO A 73 23.13 -3.33 60.85
N PRO A 74 23.99 -4.15 60.18
CA PRO A 74 25.06 -3.63 59.28
C PRO A 74 25.55 -4.52 58.09
N ASP A 75 25.87 -3.85 56.98
CA ASP A 75 27.08 -3.97 56.13
C ASP A 75 27.71 -5.35 55.75
N VAL A 76 27.37 -5.87 54.56
CA VAL A 76 28.25 -6.73 53.70
C VAL A 76 27.90 -6.50 52.21
N LYS A 77 28.90 -6.23 51.36
CA LYS A 77 28.76 -6.23 49.87
C LYS A 77 28.89 -7.64 49.28
N PRO A 78 28.18 -7.94 48.17
CA PRO A 78 28.93 -8.16 46.93
C PRO A 78 28.23 -7.62 45.65
N ASP A 79 28.99 -7.57 44.56
CA ASP A 79 28.61 -6.98 43.27
C ASP A 79 27.61 -7.81 42.44
N GLY A 80 26.80 -7.08 41.67
CA GLY A 80 25.99 -7.55 40.54
C GLY A 80 25.62 -6.34 39.68
N PRO A 81 25.17 -6.51 38.42
CA PRO A 81 24.89 -5.39 37.50
C PRO A 81 23.58 -4.68 37.86
N GLY A 82 23.56 -4.03 39.02
CA GLY A 82 22.51 -3.09 39.42
C GLY A 82 22.64 -1.80 38.63
N LEU A 83 21.51 -1.27 38.17
CA LEU A 83 21.42 0.00 37.48
C LEU A 83 22.01 1.12 38.36
N VAL A 84 23.21 1.61 38.02
CA VAL A 84 23.86 2.67 38.79
C VAL A 84 23.11 3.97 38.55
N VAL A 85 22.28 4.38 39.51
CA VAL A 85 21.61 5.69 39.50
C VAL A 85 22.64 6.76 39.85
N THR A 86 23.45 7.16 38.86
CA THR A 86 24.23 8.40 38.92
C THR A 86 23.28 9.57 38.94
N ARG A 87 23.18 10.24 40.10
CA ARG A 87 22.53 11.55 40.25
C ARG A 87 23.32 12.60 39.48
N GLU A 88 22.97 12.82 38.22
CA GLU A 88 23.38 14.01 37.46
C GLU A 88 22.32 15.12 37.61
N PRO A 89 22.73 16.41 37.50
CA PRO A 89 21.87 17.52 37.88
C PRO A 89 20.71 17.71 36.91
N SER A 90 19.52 17.89 37.47
CA SER A 90 18.28 18.16 36.74
C SER A 90 18.44 19.32 35.75
N GLN A 91 18.34 19.05 34.44
CA GLN A 91 17.95 20.10 33.51
C GLN A 91 16.48 20.46 33.76
N GLU A 92 16.19 21.76 33.86
CA GLU A 92 14.84 22.25 34.07
C GLU A 92 13.95 21.88 32.86
N PRO A 93 12.69 21.44 33.07
CA PRO A 93 11.79 21.14 31.98
C PRO A 93 11.40 22.43 31.24
N ASP A 94 11.53 22.43 29.93
CA ASP A 94 11.11 23.52 29.06
C ASP A 94 9.63 23.89 29.32
N LEU A 95 9.39 25.17 29.60
CA LEU A 95 8.16 25.66 30.23
C LEU A 95 7.01 25.96 29.24
N GLN A 96 7.21 25.72 27.94
CA GLN A 96 6.38 26.35 26.90
C GLN A 96 5.02 25.69 26.63
N ASP A 97 4.82 24.39 26.93
CA ASP A 97 3.52 23.72 26.71
C ASP A 97 3.05 22.93 27.95
N ARG A 98 2.43 23.63 28.90
CA ARG A 98 1.61 23.01 29.95
C ARG A 98 0.18 22.78 29.44
N GLU A 99 -0.01 21.72 28.67
CA GLU A 99 -1.34 21.11 28.51
C GLU A 99 -1.91 20.79 29.90
N LEU A 100 -3.16 21.17 30.17
CA LEU A 100 -3.78 20.99 31.48
C LEU A 100 -3.89 19.51 31.89
N VAL A 101 -4.02 18.64 30.88
CA VAL A 101 -3.99 17.18 30.99
C VAL A 101 -3.21 16.64 29.78
N PRO A 102 -2.03 16.03 29.96
CA PRO A 102 -1.30 15.43 28.85
C PRO A 102 -1.91 14.09 28.40
N ALA A 103 -1.53 13.64 27.21
CA ALA A 103 -1.96 12.36 26.64
C ALA A 103 -1.78 11.17 27.62
N PRO A 104 -2.71 10.19 27.69
CA PRO A 104 -2.72 9.17 28.75
C PRO A 104 -1.41 8.38 28.94
N MET A 105 -0.72 8.04 27.85
CA MET A 105 0.59 7.35 27.93
C MET A 105 1.68 8.25 28.52
N ARG A 106 1.68 9.57 28.25
CA ARG A 106 2.60 10.52 28.89
C ARG A 106 2.35 10.55 30.39
N SER A 107 1.09 10.66 30.82
CA SER A 107 0.69 10.57 32.23
C SER A 107 1.13 9.26 32.89
N LEU A 108 0.99 8.13 32.19
CA LEU A 108 1.45 6.82 32.68
C LEU A 108 2.97 6.80 32.91
N TYR A 109 3.78 7.25 31.95
CA TYR A 109 5.25 7.30 32.10
C TYR A 109 5.69 8.29 33.19
N GLU A 110 4.98 9.40 33.36
CA GLU A 110 5.26 10.38 34.42
C GLU A 110 4.94 9.83 35.82
N VAL A 111 3.81 9.15 35.99
CA VAL A 111 3.39 8.55 37.28
C VAL A 111 4.24 7.33 37.64
N THR A 112 4.52 6.45 36.68
CA THR A 112 5.33 5.23 36.91
C THR A 112 6.82 5.53 37.10
N LYS A 113 7.26 6.76 36.85
CA LYS A 113 8.68 7.17 36.76
C LYS A 113 9.49 6.39 35.73
N LEU A 114 8.84 5.66 34.81
CA LEU A 114 9.45 5.00 33.65
C LEU A 114 9.88 6.03 32.57
N ARG A 115 10.28 7.23 32.99
CA ARG A 115 10.86 8.27 32.13
C ARG A 115 12.11 7.75 31.41
N ASP A 116 12.82 6.79 32.00
CA ASP A 116 14.02 6.19 31.40
C ASP A 116 13.70 5.29 30.18
N LEU A 117 12.53 4.63 30.12
CA LEU A 117 12.05 3.95 28.90
C LEU A 117 11.77 4.95 27.76
N ARG A 118 11.61 6.22 28.14
CA ARG A 118 11.34 7.37 27.29
C ARG A 118 12.48 8.39 27.36
N HIS A 119 13.75 7.98 27.48
CA HIS A 119 14.82 8.74 26.83
C HIS A 119 14.40 8.80 25.34
N ASN A 120 14.08 9.94 24.72
CA ASN A 120 14.26 11.37 25.04
C ASN A 120 15.70 11.83 25.31
N HIS A 121 16.69 11.00 24.96
CA HIS A 121 17.45 11.51 23.83
C HIS A 121 16.47 11.65 22.69
N ILE A 122 16.28 12.89 22.21
CA ILE A 122 15.95 13.07 20.80
C ILE A 122 17.15 12.43 20.11
N GLU A 123 17.02 11.17 19.69
CA GLU A 123 17.92 10.59 18.72
C GLU A 123 17.80 11.52 17.52
N GLN A 124 18.74 12.44 17.37
CA GLN A 124 18.73 13.32 16.22
C GLN A 124 18.85 12.41 15.00
N PRO A 125 17.99 12.57 13.99
CA PRO A 125 18.07 11.75 12.78
C PRO A 125 19.50 11.82 12.26
N LYS A 126 20.18 10.67 12.21
CA LYS A 126 21.57 10.62 11.81
C LYS A 126 21.65 11.06 10.35
N SER A 127 22.31 12.18 10.10
CA SER A 127 22.69 12.57 8.73
C SER A 127 23.38 11.39 8.08
N THR A 128 23.03 11.05 6.85
CA THR A 128 23.73 9.99 6.13
C THR A 128 25.17 10.42 5.92
N LEU A 129 26.13 9.64 6.44
CA LEU A 129 27.53 9.79 6.10
C LEU A 129 27.72 9.27 4.68
N LEU A 130 28.04 10.18 3.74
CA LEU A 130 28.17 9.83 2.32
C LEU A 130 29.18 8.71 2.07
N GLU A 131 30.21 8.60 2.91
CA GLU A 131 31.27 7.59 2.81
C GLU A 131 30.78 6.18 3.16
N GLU A 132 29.68 6.06 3.91
CA GLU A 132 29.11 4.79 4.40
C GLU A 132 27.87 4.34 3.61
N ASP A 133 27.31 5.21 2.74
CA ASP A 133 26.08 4.92 2.02
C ASP A 133 26.24 3.82 0.95
N PHE A 134 25.11 3.30 0.47
CA PHE A 134 25.08 2.18 -0.47
C PHE A 134 25.76 2.46 -1.82
N LEU A 135 25.86 3.73 -2.23
CA LEU A 135 26.54 4.13 -3.45
C LEU A 135 28.06 4.15 -3.25
N SER A 136 28.54 4.61 -2.09
CA SER A 136 29.96 4.51 -1.71
C SER A 136 30.39 3.07 -1.42
N ARG A 137 29.48 2.21 -0.96
CA ARG A 137 29.65 0.74 -0.91
C ARG A 137 29.63 0.07 -2.30
N GLY A 138 29.37 0.80 -3.38
CA GLY A 138 29.44 0.31 -4.76
C GLY A 138 28.28 -0.58 -5.21
N VAL A 139 27.09 -0.47 -4.59
CA VAL A 139 25.89 -1.25 -4.99
C VAL A 139 25.54 -0.99 -6.46
N ILE A 140 25.60 0.27 -6.90
CA ILE A 140 25.60 0.69 -8.31
C ILE A 140 26.65 1.80 -8.51
N SER A 141 26.99 2.13 -9.76
CA SER A 141 27.95 3.20 -10.04
C SER A 141 27.36 4.59 -9.80
N LEU A 142 28.21 5.58 -9.46
CA LEU A 142 27.76 6.96 -9.26
C LEU A 142 27.14 7.56 -10.53
N GLN A 143 27.73 7.31 -11.71
CA GLN A 143 27.19 7.77 -12.99
C GLN A 143 25.78 7.20 -13.24
N GLU A 144 25.59 5.90 -13.01
CA GLU A 144 24.28 5.27 -13.15
C GLU A 144 23.27 5.86 -12.15
N ALA A 145 23.67 6.10 -10.90
CA ALA A 145 22.83 6.76 -9.92
C ALA A 145 22.43 8.20 -10.34
N GLU A 146 23.33 8.95 -10.97
CA GLU A 146 23.04 10.29 -11.50
C GLU A 146 22.06 10.24 -12.69
N GLU A 147 22.22 9.30 -13.61
CA GLU A 147 21.29 9.04 -14.72
C GLU A 147 19.88 8.72 -14.20
N LEU A 148 19.77 7.77 -13.26
CA LEU A 148 18.52 7.36 -12.62
C LEU A 148 17.84 8.52 -11.87
N PHE A 149 18.60 9.26 -11.04
CA PHE A 149 18.08 10.40 -10.29
C PHE A 149 17.57 11.51 -11.23
N ALA A 150 18.32 11.83 -12.28
CA ALA A 150 17.92 12.84 -13.26
C ALA A 150 16.65 12.41 -14.02
N TYR A 151 16.51 11.12 -14.34
CA TYR A 151 15.30 10.57 -14.97
C TYR A 151 14.08 10.69 -14.04
N PHE A 152 14.19 10.28 -12.77
CA PHE A 152 13.10 10.42 -11.78
C PHE A 152 12.68 11.89 -11.58
N SER A 153 13.64 12.77 -11.32
CA SER A 153 13.41 14.18 -10.99
C SER A 153 12.73 14.95 -12.14
N ARG A 154 13.02 14.59 -13.39
CA ARG A 154 12.46 15.24 -14.60
C ARG A 154 11.15 14.63 -15.10
N THR A 155 10.78 13.42 -14.69
CA THR A 155 9.59 12.71 -15.20
C THR A 155 8.61 12.36 -14.08
N MET A 156 8.77 11.22 -13.39
CA MET A 156 7.89 10.71 -12.31
C MET A 156 7.60 11.77 -11.24
N ASN A 157 8.63 12.47 -10.76
CA ASN A 157 8.47 13.53 -9.74
C ASN A 157 7.56 14.67 -10.24
N GLN A 158 7.65 15.04 -11.53
CA GLN A 158 6.85 16.10 -12.14
C GLN A 158 5.40 15.67 -12.42
N LEU A 159 5.22 14.38 -12.76
CA LEU A 159 3.91 13.75 -12.88
C LEU A 159 3.19 13.73 -11.52
N LEU A 160 3.89 13.43 -10.43
CA LEU A 160 3.37 13.51 -9.06
C LEU A 160 3.36 14.97 -8.54
N TRP A 161 2.36 15.72 -9.00
CA TRP A 161 2.07 17.09 -8.54
C TRP A 161 3.23 18.09 -8.66
N GLY A 162 4.07 17.98 -9.70
CA GLY A 162 5.05 19.01 -10.03
C GLY A 162 6.27 19.04 -9.11
N GLY A 163 6.64 17.89 -8.54
CA GLY A 163 7.91 17.72 -7.84
C GLY A 163 7.83 17.75 -6.31
N ILE A 164 6.63 17.78 -5.72
CA ILE A 164 6.43 17.93 -4.26
C ILE A 164 7.11 16.83 -3.44
N ILE A 165 7.22 15.60 -3.97
CA ILE A 165 7.77 14.47 -3.20
C ILE A 165 9.30 14.51 -3.09
N LEU A 166 10.02 14.91 -4.14
CA LEU A 166 11.48 15.05 -4.13
C LEU A 166 11.86 16.52 -4.26
N VAL A 167 12.12 17.14 -3.10
CA VAL A 167 12.56 18.54 -2.96
C VAL A 167 14.07 18.73 -3.20
N HIS A 168 14.84 17.65 -3.21
CA HIS A 168 16.29 17.66 -3.40
C HIS A 168 16.66 17.91 -4.86
N ARG A 169 17.54 18.89 -5.11
CA ARG A 169 17.90 19.34 -6.46
C ARG A 169 18.87 18.42 -7.20
N ASP A 170 19.70 17.68 -6.46
CA ASP A 170 20.81 16.88 -6.98
C ASP A 170 21.03 15.60 -6.16
N LEU A 171 21.64 14.57 -6.77
CA LEU A 171 21.88 13.28 -6.12
C LEU A 171 22.68 13.42 -4.81
N THR A 172 23.62 14.35 -4.74
CA THR A 172 24.45 14.54 -3.53
C THR A 172 23.62 15.09 -2.38
N SER A 173 22.67 16.00 -2.65
CA SER A 173 21.77 16.55 -1.64
C SER A 173 20.85 15.50 -1.03
N VAL A 174 20.20 14.65 -1.85
CA VAL A 174 19.36 13.56 -1.32
C VAL A 174 20.18 12.52 -0.57
N ARG A 175 21.37 12.13 -1.07
CA ARG A 175 22.25 11.16 -0.39
C ARG A 175 22.66 11.62 1.00
N ARG A 176 22.97 12.92 1.21
CA ARG A 176 23.29 13.47 2.54
C ARG A 176 22.08 13.44 3.48
N ALA A 177 20.91 13.77 2.96
CA ALA A 177 19.69 13.93 3.74
C ALA A 177 19.09 12.58 4.16
N SER A 178 18.91 11.64 3.23
CA SER A 178 18.40 10.30 3.52
C SER A 178 18.85 9.27 2.46
N SER A 179 19.64 8.29 2.90
CA SER A 179 19.93 7.06 2.14
C SER A 179 18.67 6.37 1.64
N LEU A 180 17.61 6.36 2.46
CA LEU A 180 16.35 5.71 2.15
C LEU A 180 15.63 6.41 0.99
N LEU A 181 15.59 7.75 0.98
CA LEU A 181 15.01 8.52 -0.13
C LEU A 181 15.82 8.36 -1.42
N ALA A 182 17.15 8.34 -1.32
CA ALA A 182 18.01 8.05 -2.46
C ALA A 182 17.73 6.63 -3.01
N ALA A 183 17.68 5.60 -2.16
CA ALA A 183 17.38 4.23 -2.58
C ALA A 183 15.98 4.10 -3.21
N ALA A 184 14.96 4.76 -2.64
CA ALA A 184 13.60 4.79 -3.19
C ALA A 184 13.56 5.39 -4.60
N VAL A 185 14.15 6.58 -4.78
CA VAL A 185 14.20 7.30 -6.06
C VAL A 185 14.92 6.47 -7.14
N LEU A 186 16.07 5.87 -6.81
CA LEU A 186 16.84 5.07 -7.76
C LEU A 186 16.15 3.73 -8.09
N THR A 187 15.49 3.10 -7.12
CA THR A 187 14.67 1.90 -7.33
C THR A 187 13.54 2.17 -8.30
N VAL A 188 12.77 3.24 -8.05
CA VAL A 188 11.65 3.62 -8.91
C VAL A 188 12.14 4.02 -10.30
N ALA A 189 13.23 4.79 -10.43
CA ALA A 189 13.82 5.09 -11.74
C ALA A 189 14.21 3.81 -12.52
N ALA A 190 14.88 2.85 -11.86
CA ALA A 190 15.32 1.60 -12.48
C ALA A 190 14.14 0.68 -12.88
N LEU A 191 13.00 0.76 -12.19
CA LEU A 191 11.77 0.04 -12.55
C LEU A 191 11.17 0.54 -13.87
N HIS A 192 11.34 1.82 -14.18
CA HIS A 192 10.72 2.46 -15.35
C HIS A 192 11.62 2.46 -16.59
N ILE A 193 12.95 2.34 -16.44
CA ILE A 193 13.89 2.33 -17.56
C ILE A 193 14.07 0.90 -18.11
N PRO A 194 13.94 0.67 -19.44
CA PRO A 194 14.24 -0.62 -20.06
C PRO A 194 15.67 -1.12 -19.80
N ASN A 195 15.85 -2.44 -19.78
CA ASN A 195 17.16 -3.10 -19.65
C ASN A 195 17.94 -2.78 -18.36
N ARG A 196 17.28 -2.33 -17.29
CA ARG A 196 17.87 -2.05 -15.96
C ARG A 196 17.47 -3.06 -14.87
N THR A 197 17.06 -4.28 -15.24
CA THR A 197 16.54 -5.30 -14.31
C THR A 197 17.52 -5.65 -13.18
N GLU A 198 18.83 -5.70 -13.46
CA GLU A 198 19.87 -5.94 -12.44
C GLU A 198 20.04 -4.72 -11.50
N THR A 199 20.11 -3.52 -12.07
CA THR A 199 20.14 -2.26 -11.31
C THR A 199 18.93 -2.12 -10.38
N LEU A 200 17.74 -2.49 -10.88
CA LEU A 200 16.50 -2.56 -10.12
C LEU A 200 16.60 -3.55 -8.95
N ASN A 201 17.07 -4.79 -9.17
CA ASN A 201 17.24 -5.78 -8.10
C ASN A 201 18.09 -5.21 -6.96
N ARG A 202 19.23 -4.61 -7.30
CA ARG A 202 20.18 -4.06 -6.31
C ARG A 202 19.60 -2.89 -5.53
N CYS A 203 18.99 -1.92 -6.22
CA CYS A 203 18.38 -0.77 -5.57
C CYS A 203 17.18 -1.19 -4.70
N TYR A 204 16.33 -2.10 -5.20
CA TYR A 204 15.16 -2.61 -4.49
C TYR A 204 15.55 -3.37 -3.21
N ASN A 205 16.55 -4.25 -3.28
CA ASN A 205 17.04 -4.99 -2.11
C ASN A 205 17.61 -4.04 -1.03
N GLU A 206 18.37 -3.03 -1.44
CA GLU A 206 18.86 -1.99 -0.52
C GLU A 206 17.70 -1.17 0.07
N TYR A 207 16.74 -0.72 -0.75
CA TYR A 207 15.56 0.01 -0.27
C TYR A 207 14.74 -0.81 0.73
N VAL A 208 14.44 -2.08 0.46
CA VAL A 208 13.72 -2.97 1.37
C VAL A 208 14.51 -3.23 2.65
N SER A 209 15.83 -3.36 2.58
CA SER A 209 16.71 -3.46 3.76
C SER A 209 16.61 -2.20 4.63
N LEU A 210 16.71 -1.01 4.03
CA LEU A 210 16.58 0.27 4.74
C LEU A 210 15.18 0.48 5.35
N VAL A 211 14.10 0.14 4.64
CA VAL A 211 12.72 0.15 5.17
C VAL A 211 12.58 -0.82 6.36
N SER A 212 13.19 -2.01 6.27
CA SER A 212 13.15 -2.99 7.35
C SER A 212 13.89 -2.48 8.59
N ASN A 213 15.08 -1.91 8.41
CA ASN A 213 15.91 -1.39 9.49
C ASN A 213 15.29 -0.16 10.18
N MET A 214 14.62 0.74 9.45
CA MET A 214 13.92 1.89 10.04
C MET A 214 12.63 1.52 10.79
N SER A 215 12.07 0.32 10.59
CA SER A 215 10.69 -0.01 11.01
C SER A 215 10.44 0.09 12.52
N LEU A 216 11.50 0.09 13.32
CA LEU A 216 11.46 0.16 14.80
C LEU A 216 12.31 1.32 15.37
N THR A 217 12.89 2.18 14.53
CA THR A 217 13.68 3.34 15.00
C THR A 217 12.75 4.43 15.56
N ARG A 218 13.25 5.26 16.49
CA ARG A 218 12.49 6.38 17.07
C ARG A 218 12.76 7.73 16.38
N ALA A 219 13.83 7.82 15.58
CA ALA A 219 14.25 9.00 14.87
C ALA A 219 13.84 8.94 13.40
N HIS A 220 13.01 9.89 12.96
CA HIS A 220 12.53 9.98 11.58
C HIS A 220 12.59 11.41 11.04
N THR A 221 12.74 11.54 9.74
CA THR A 221 12.76 12.80 8.99
C THR A 221 11.55 12.93 8.07
N LEU A 222 11.35 14.12 7.48
CA LEU A 222 10.40 14.29 6.38
C LEU A 222 10.82 13.50 5.13
N ASP A 223 12.12 13.27 4.94
CA ASP A 223 12.64 12.54 3.79
C ASP A 223 12.43 11.03 3.91
N ASP A 224 12.34 10.50 5.13
CA ASP A 224 11.96 9.10 5.34
C ASP A 224 10.47 8.89 5.01
N VAL A 225 9.61 9.82 5.42
CA VAL A 225 8.19 9.85 5.02
C VAL A 225 8.07 9.94 3.48
N ARG A 226 8.87 10.80 2.84
CA ARG A 226 8.92 10.91 1.37
C ARG A 226 9.37 9.61 0.72
N ALA A 227 10.39 8.95 1.25
CA ALA A 227 10.92 7.72 0.67
C ALA A 227 9.89 6.59 0.70
N LEU A 228 9.17 6.46 1.83
CA LEU A 228 8.04 5.53 1.94
C LEU A 228 6.93 5.88 0.95
N CYS A 229 6.60 7.16 0.75
CA CYS A 229 5.62 7.58 -0.26
C CYS A 229 6.08 7.33 -1.70
N VAL A 230 7.37 7.54 -2.04
CA VAL A 230 7.95 7.21 -3.35
C VAL A 230 7.84 5.71 -3.60
N GLY A 231 8.19 4.86 -2.62
CA GLY A 231 7.95 3.44 -2.74
C GLY A 231 6.45 3.12 -2.87
N ALA A 232 5.59 3.81 -2.12
CA ALA A 232 4.15 3.58 -2.14
C ALA A 232 3.53 3.82 -3.52
N PHE A 233 3.78 4.98 -4.14
CA PHE A 233 3.18 5.37 -5.41
C PHE A 233 3.57 4.50 -6.62
N TRP A 234 4.71 3.79 -6.58
CA TRP A 234 5.26 3.09 -7.75
C TRP A 234 5.67 1.61 -7.54
N LEU A 235 5.74 1.08 -6.31
CA LEU A 235 6.07 -0.33 -6.03
C LEU A 235 4.83 -1.11 -5.57
N SER A 236 4.18 -1.83 -6.49
CA SER A 236 2.87 -2.49 -6.27
C SER A 236 2.83 -3.36 -5.01
N GLU A 237 3.79 -4.28 -4.87
CA GLU A 237 3.86 -5.29 -3.81
C GLU A 237 4.05 -4.73 -2.40
N LEU A 238 4.54 -3.49 -2.31
CA LEU A 238 4.82 -2.80 -1.06
C LEU A 238 3.85 -1.63 -0.81
N SER A 239 3.06 -1.23 -1.82
CA SER A 239 2.39 0.07 -1.86
C SER A 239 1.55 0.40 -0.62
N TRP A 240 0.61 -0.48 -0.28
CA TRP A 240 -0.23 -0.35 0.91
C TRP A 240 0.58 -0.36 2.23
N LYS A 241 1.56 -1.27 2.35
CA LYS A 241 2.39 -1.41 3.56
C LYS A 241 3.20 -0.14 3.80
N LEU A 242 3.78 0.42 2.74
CA LEU A 242 4.56 1.66 2.78
C LEU A 242 3.68 2.88 3.07
N SER A 243 2.50 2.97 2.46
CA SER A 243 1.52 4.03 2.73
C SER A 243 1.16 4.09 4.22
N GLY A 244 0.70 2.97 4.80
CA GLY A 244 0.35 2.91 6.23
C GLY A 244 1.53 3.19 7.16
N HIS A 245 2.76 2.80 6.77
CA HIS A 245 3.98 3.13 7.51
C HIS A 245 4.28 4.64 7.46
N ALA A 246 4.19 5.26 6.28
CA ALA A 246 4.41 6.69 6.09
C ALA A 246 3.40 7.53 6.89
N VAL A 247 2.11 7.16 6.88
CA VAL A 247 1.06 7.81 7.66
C VAL A 247 1.36 7.75 9.16
N ARG A 248 1.83 6.60 9.67
CA ARG A 248 2.17 6.45 11.09
C ARG A 248 3.36 7.33 11.50
N ILE A 249 4.47 7.30 10.75
CA ILE A 249 5.64 8.15 11.01
C ILE A 249 5.28 9.64 10.92
N ALA A 250 4.51 10.03 9.89
CA ALA A 250 4.04 11.41 9.76
C ALA A 250 3.16 11.87 10.93
N THR A 251 2.35 10.95 11.48
CA THR A 251 1.53 11.21 12.66
C THR A 251 2.40 11.37 13.91
N GLU A 252 3.42 10.52 14.11
CA GLU A 252 4.40 10.62 15.20
C GLU A 252 5.23 11.92 15.11
N LEU A 253 5.58 12.36 13.89
CA LEU A 253 6.18 13.67 13.60
C LEU A 253 5.19 14.85 13.70
N GLY A 254 3.90 14.60 13.95
CA GLY A 254 2.89 15.65 14.15
C GLY A 254 2.47 16.43 12.89
N LEU A 255 2.66 15.88 11.68
CA LEU A 255 2.32 16.55 10.41
C LEU A 255 0.83 16.93 10.32
N HIS A 256 -0.06 16.09 10.89
CA HIS A 256 -1.48 16.36 11.04
C HIS A 256 -1.81 17.69 11.76
N GLN A 257 -0.88 18.23 12.55
CA GLN A 257 -1.04 19.49 13.27
C GLN A 257 -0.43 20.69 12.52
N SER A 258 0.42 20.45 11.51
CA SER A 258 1.24 21.50 10.88
C SER A 258 0.39 22.55 10.16
N TYR A 259 -0.75 22.19 9.58
CA TYR A 259 -1.71 23.16 9.02
C TYR A 259 -2.20 24.18 10.06
N GLN A 260 -2.57 23.73 11.27
CA GLN A 260 -3.04 24.63 12.32
C GLN A 260 -1.92 25.55 12.83
N LYS A 261 -0.69 25.03 12.90
CA LYS A 261 0.49 25.82 13.28
C LYS A 261 0.82 26.87 12.21
N MET A 262 0.75 26.49 10.93
CA MET A 262 0.93 27.39 9.78
C MET A 262 -0.04 28.58 9.82
N ILE A 263 -1.34 28.34 10.04
CA ILE A 263 -2.35 29.41 10.14
C ILE A 263 -2.11 30.35 11.32
N ARG A 264 -1.45 29.88 12.39
CA ARG A 264 -1.01 30.72 13.52
C ARG A 264 0.27 31.53 13.23
N GLY A 265 0.77 31.51 11.99
CA GLY A 265 1.93 32.29 11.54
C GLY A 265 3.26 31.52 11.42
N HIS A 266 3.28 30.21 11.70
CA HIS A 266 4.50 29.38 11.63
C HIS A 266 4.76 28.92 10.20
N SER A 267 5.40 29.76 9.38
CA SER A 267 5.63 29.50 7.95
C SER A 267 6.53 28.29 7.66
N ASP A 268 7.38 27.89 8.61
CA ASP A 268 8.19 26.66 8.58
C ASP A 268 7.34 25.37 8.52
N GLN A 269 6.07 25.45 8.89
CA GLN A 269 5.14 24.31 8.88
C GLN A 269 4.52 24.04 7.51
N TYR A 270 4.76 24.91 6.51
CA TYR A 270 4.19 24.79 5.17
C TYR A 270 4.49 23.44 4.50
N GLU A 271 5.76 23.07 4.42
CA GLU A 271 6.23 21.80 3.82
C GLU A 271 5.65 20.57 4.52
N ARG A 272 5.46 20.66 5.84
CA ARG A 272 4.89 19.60 6.68
C ARG A 272 3.38 19.42 6.44
N ALA A 273 2.66 20.53 6.25
CA ALA A 273 1.25 20.52 5.88
C ALA A 273 1.05 20.02 4.44
N GLN A 274 1.90 20.44 3.49
CA GLN A 274 1.93 19.94 2.11
C GLN A 274 2.13 18.42 2.08
N LEU A 275 3.10 17.90 2.84
CA LEU A 275 3.35 16.46 2.93
C LEU A 275 2.20 15.70 3.62
N TRP A 276 1.44 16.33 4.52
CA TRP A 276 0.23 15.75 5.09
C TRP A 276 -0.91 15.60 4.05
N TYR A 277 -1.14 16.61 3.21
CA TYR A 277 -2.09 16.50 2.11
C TYR A 277 -1.67 15.44 1.07
N LEU A 278 -0.36 15.32 0.80
CA LEU A 278 0.18 14.25 -0.04
C LEU A 278 -0.13 12.86 0.54
N LEU A 279 0.03 12.69 1.86
CA LEU A 279 -0.30 11.45 2.55
C LEU A 279 -1.79 11.14 2.55
N TYR A 280 -2.66 12.14 2.72
CA TYR A 280 -4.11 11.95 2.59
C TYR A 280 -4.47 11.35 1.23
N VAL A 281 -3.90 11.88 0.13
CA VAL A 281 -4.15 11.35 -1.21
C VAL A 281 -3.51 9.98 -1.42
N CYS A 282 -2.30 9.74 -0.92
CA CYS A 282 -1.63 8.44 -0.95
C CYS A 282 -2.47 7.34 -0.26
N ASP A 283 -2.96 7.62 0.95
CA ASP A 283 -3.85 6.75 1.71
C ASP A 283 -5.13 6.44 0.91
N HIS A 284 -5.82 7.48 0.41
CA HIS A 284 -7.07 7.30 -0.36
C HIS A 284 -6.88 6.56 -1.69
N HIS A 285 -5.78 6.76 -2.41
CA HIS A 285 -5.44 6.00 -3.62
C HIS A 285 -5.41 4.50 -3.34
N PHE A 286 -4.80 4.08 -2.23
CA PHE A 286 -4.66 2.65 -1.91
C PHE A 286 -5.86 2.08 -1.13
N SER A 287 -6.52 2.87 -0.29
CA SER A 287 -7.81 2.50 0.29
C SER A 287 -8.84 2.18 -0.79
N ILE A 288 -8.90 3.01 -1.83
CA ILE A 288 -9.70 2.71 -3.02
C ILE A 288 -9.14 1.47 -3.72
N ALA A 289 -7.87 1.45 -4.15
CA ALA A 289 -7.32 0.34 -4.96
C ALA A 289 -7.39 -1.07 -4.31
N TYR A 290 -7.39 -1.16 -2.98
CA TYR A 290 -7.48 -2.41 -2.22
C TYR A 290 -8.84 -2.65 -1.54
N GLY A 291 -9.85 -1.81 -1.78
CA GLY A 291 -11.20 -1.97 -1.22
C GLY A 291 -11.28 -1.82 0.30
N ARG A 292 -10.45 -0.96 0.91
CA ARG A 292 -10.33 -0.75 2.37
C ARG A 292 -10.71 0.68 2.78
N PRO A 293 -11.16 0.92 4.02
CA PRO A 293 -11.34 2.28 4.52
C PRO A 293 -10.03 3.10 4.53
N PRO A 294 -10.07 4.43 4.36
CA PRO A 294 -8.94 5.32 4.61
C PRO A 294 -8.61 5.45 6.10
N VAL A 295 -7.32 5.55 6.40
CA VAL A 295 -6.76 5.75 7.74
C VAL A 295 -6.76 7.23 8.13
N ILE A 296 -6.49 8.13 7.18
CA ILE A 296 -6.57 9.58 7.41
C ILE A 296 -8.01 10.05 7.19
N HIS A 297 -8.62 10.63 8.21
CA HIS A 297 -9.99 11.16 8.16
C HIS A 297 -10.02 12.67 7.89
N GLU A 298 -11.16 13.19 7.41
CA GLU A 298 -11.34 14.63 7.14
C GLU A 298 -11.44 15.46 8.43
N ASP A 299 -10.28 15.89 8.93
CA ASP A 299 -10.15 16.85 10.02
C ASP A 299 -10.33 18.32 9.53
N LEU A 300 -10.02 19.27 10.41
CA LEU A 300 -10.08 20.70 10.10
C LEU A 300 -9.08 21.12 9.01
N ALA A 301 -7.92 20.46 8.90
CA ALA A 301 -6.91 20.75 7.89
C ALA A 301 -7.35 20.27 6.52
N ILE A 302 -7.85 19.04 6.43
CA ILE A 302 -8.41 18.48 5.20
C ILE A 302 -9.60 19.33 4.73
N LYS A 303 -10.56 19.65 5.61
CA LYS A 303 -11.77 20.40 5.22
C LYS A 303 -11.54 21.85 4.77
N ASN A 304 -10.43 22.47 5.16
CA ASN A 304 -10.14 23.87 4.86
C ASN A 304 -8.92 24.05 3.93
N TYR A 305 -8.73 23.12 2.99
CA TYR A 305 -7.61 23.16 2.03
C TYR A 305 -7.53 24.46 1.21
N GLU A 306 -8.64 25.16 0.94
CA GLU A 306 -8.60 26.45 0.21
C GLU A 306 -7.85 27.54 1.01
N THR A 307 -7.85 27.48 2.35
CA THR A 307 -7.06 28.39 3.18
C THR A 307 -5.57 28.11 3.06
N PHE A 308 -5.16 26.86 2.83
CA PHE A 308 -3.77 26.54 2.49
C PHE A 308 -3.38 27.14 1.13
N LEU A 309 -4.28 27.12 0.14
CA LEU A 309 -4.05 27.73 -1.18
C LEU A 309 -3.98 29.27 -1.17
N GLN A 310 -4.26 29.92 -0.05
CA GLN A 310 -4.05 31.36 0.15
C GLN A 310 -2.64 31.68 0.68
N ALA A 311 -1.82 30.68 1.04
CA ALA A 311 -0.47 30.91 1.55
C ALA A 311 0.47 31.45 0.45
N PRO A 312 1.38 32.41 0.75
CA PRO A 312 2.30 32.99 -0.24
C PRO A 312 3.30 32.01 -0.87
N MET A 313 3.44 30.80 -0.29
CA MET A 313 4.39 29.77 -0.72
C MET A 313 3.80 28.76 -1.72
N VAL A 314 2.51 28.89 -2.06
CA VAL A 314 1.77 27.97 -2.94
C VAL A 314 2.39 27.90 -4.33
N VAL A 315 2.70 26.67 -4.77
CA VAL A 315 3.19 26.35 -6.11
C VAL A 315 2.08 25.69 -6.95
N PRO A 316 2.20 25.65 -8.29
CA PRO A 316 1.21 24.98 -9.15
C PRO A 316 0.98 23.50 -8.80
N GLY A 317 1.95 22.86 -8.14
CA GLY A 317 1.82 21.52 -7.59
C GLY A 317 0.72 21.38 -6.54
N ASP A 318 0.59 22.34 -5.63
CA ASP A 318 -0.41 22.30 -4.54
C ASP A 318 -1.83 22.35 -5.07
N ILE A 319 -2.06 23.10 -6.15
CA ILE A 319 -3.36 23.14 -6.83
C ILE A 319 -3.73 21.75 -7.34
N ARG A 320 -2.77 21.03 -7.94
CA ARG A 320 -2.99 19.67 -8.46
C ARG A 320 -3.17 18.65 -7.33
N LEU A 321 -2.47 18.81 -6.21
CA LEU A 321 -2.59 17.97 -5.02
C LEU A 321 -3.95 18.19 -4.34
N LEU A 322 -4.34 19.44 -4.11
CA LEU A 322 -5.59 19.77 -3.43
C LEU A 322 -6.84 19.56 -4.30
N ALA A 323 -6.69 19.55 -5.63
CA ALA A 323 -7.71 18.98 -6.51
C ALA A 323 -8.00 17.50 -6.15
N GLN A 324 -6.97 16.68 -5.89
CA GLN A 324 -7.18 15.28 -5.48
C GLN A 324 -7.80 15.20 -4.07
N VAL A 325 -7.33 16.01 -3.11
CA VAL A 325 -7.94 16.08 -1.76
C VAL A 325 -9.43 16.39 -1.87
N ALA A 326 -9.81 17.41 -2.63
CA ALA A 326 -11.19 17.80 -2.85
C ALA A 326 -12.05 16.69 -3.50
N LEU A 327 -11.46 15.89 -4.41
CA LEU A 327 -12.17 14.76 -5.02
C LEU A 327 -12.40 13.64 -4.02
N PHE A 328 -11.36 13.25 -3.27
CA PHE A 328 -11.46 12.15 -2.31
C PHE A 328 -12.37 12.49 -1.13
N MET A 329 -12.47 13.75 -0.72
CA MET A 329 -13.52 14.17 0.22
C MET A 329 -14.94 13.86 -0.28
N ILE A 330 -15.23 14.07 -1.59
CA ILE A 330 -16.53 13.74 -2.19
C ILE A 330 -16.73 12.22 -2.23
N LEU A 331 -15.70 11.47 -2.64
CA LEU A 331 -15.77 10.00 -2.74
C LEU A 331 -15.86 9.32 -1.37
N THR A 332 -15.20 9.84 -0.33
CA THR A 332 -15.30 9.34 1.06
C THR A 332 -16.66 9.66 1.69
N GLU A 333 -17.32 10.75 1.32
CA GLU A 333 -18.68 11.02 1.77
C GLU A 333 -19.72 10.14 1.05
N ALA A 334 -19.53 9.89 -0.24
CA ALA A 334 -20.28 8.86 -0.97
C ALA A 334 -20.06 7.46 -0.37
N TYR A 335 -18.82 7.14 0.04
CA TYR A 335 -18.49 5.90 0.74
C TYR A 335 -19.32 5.75 2.02
N ARG A 336 -19.33 6.79 2.87
CA ARG A 336 -20.09 6.79 4.12
C ARG A 336 -21.59 6.67 3.91
N THR A 337 -22.10 7.24 2.83
CA THR A 337 -23.52 7.21 2.48
C THR A 337 -23.97 5.81 2.07
N PHE A 338 -23.30 5.19 1.09
CA PHE A 338 -23.76 3.94 0.49
C PHE A 338 -23.20 2.68 1.18
N GLY A 339 -22.24 2.83 2.09
CA GLY A 339 -21.65 1.72 2.83
C GLY A 339 -20.77 0.80 1.99
N SER A 340 -19.96 -0.02 2.65
CA SER A 340 -19.00 -0.94 2.03
C SER A 340 -19.49 -2.38 1.85
N ASP A 341 -20.75 -2.65 2.20
CA ASP A 341 -21.33 -3.99 2.09
C ASP A 341 -21.49 -4.37 0.61
N THR A 342 -20.90 -5.52 0.26
CA THR A 342 -20.87 -6.06 -1.10
C THR A 342 -22.19 -6.63 -1.56
N GLU A 343 -23.01 -7.10 -0.62
CA GLU A 343 -24.28 -7.78 -0.81
C GLU A 343 -25.46 -6.81 -0.69
N GLN A 344 -25.22 -5.57 -0.24
CA GLN A 344 -26.24 -4.53 -0.12
C GLN A 344 -26.43 -3.74 -1.43
N ALA A 345 -27.43 -4.13 -2.22
CA ALA A 345 -27.88 -3.36 -3.38
C ALA A 345 -28.38 -1.96 -2.96
N LEU A 346 -28.13 -0.95 -3.80
CA LEU A 346 -28.72 0.38 -3.63
C LEU A 346 -30.25 0.31 -3.76
N THR A 347 -30.95 1.02 -2.89
CA THR A 347 -32.40 1.25 -2.94
C THR A 347 -32.75 2.31 -3.99
N GLU A 348 -34.04 2.50 -4.28
CA GLU A 348 -34.46 3.54 -5.22
C GLU A 348 -34.31 4.97 -4.65
N GLU A 349 -34.32 5.12 -3.32
CA GLU A 349 -34.11 6.41 -2.64
C GLU A 349 -32.64 6.86 -2.73
N ASP A 350 -31.69 5.91 -2.74
CA ASP A 350 -30.25 6.17 -2.83
C ASP A 350 -29.85 6.90 -4.14
N PHE A 351 -30.58 6.72 -5.24
CA PHE A 351 -30.28 7.39 -6.50
C PHE A 351 -30.46 8.91 -6.45
N GLY A 352 -31.32 9.42 -5.55
CA GLY A 352 -31.42 10.86 -5.30
C GLY A 352 -30.09 11.43 -4.80
N GLN A 353 -29.49 10.76 -3.81
CA GLN A 353 -28.20 11.15 -3.24
C GLN A 353 -27.02 10.86 -4.18
N LEU A 354 -27.10 9.78 -4.97
CA LEU A 354 -26.10 9.47 -6.00
C LEU A 354 -26.07 10.53 -7.10
N ARG A 355 -27.22 11.13 -7.46
CA ARG A 355 -27.30 12.27 -8.38
C ARG A 355 -26.67 13.54 -7.78
N VAL A 356 -26.80 13.78 -6.46
CA VAL A 356 -26.11 14.88 -5.76
C VAL A 356 -24.58 14.71 -5.83
N PHE A 357 -24.05 13.52 -5.58
CA PHE A 357 -22.61 13.26 -5.69
C PHE A 357 -22.09 13.38 -7.13
N ASN A 358 -22.87 12.97 -8.14
CA ASN A 358 -22.53 13.22 -9.54
C ASN A 358 -22.37 14.72 -9.84
N VAL A 359 -23.31 15.56 -9.37
CA VAL A 359 -23.22 17.02 -9.53
C VAL A 359 -22.01 17.60 -8.80
N ALA A 360 -21.66 17.08 -7.62
CA ALA A 360 -20.45 17.49 -6.89
C ALA A 360 -19.17 17.18 -7.68
N ILE A 361 -19.09 16.01 -8.34
CA ILE A 361 -17.96 15.63 -9.21
C ILE A 361 -17.92 16.49 -10.49
N ASP A 362 -19.07 16.84 -11.06
CA ASP A 362 -19.18 17.76 -12.20
C ASP A 362 -18.66 19.18 -11.83
N GLN A 363 -19.09 19.71 -10.69
CA GLN A 363 -18.61 20.99 -10.15
C GLN A 363 -17.12 20.96 -9.82
N TRP A 364 -16.63 19.87 -9.23
CA TRP A 364 -15.21 19.65 -8.95
C TRP A 364 -14.37 19.78 -10.22
N ARG A 365 -14.74 19.10 -11.31
CA ARG A 365 -14.01 19.22 -12.58
C ARG A 365 -14.01 20.66 -13.09
N LEU A 366 -15.17 21.32 -13.09
CA LEU A 366 -15.30 22.71 -13.58
C LEU A 366 -14.43 23.69 -12.78
N LEU A 367 -14.22 23.45 -11.49
CA LEU A 367 -13.34 24.25 -10.64
C LEU A 367 -11.86 23.95 -10.86
N TRP A 368 -11.46 22.67 -10.87
CA TRP A 368 -10.05 22.28 -10.80
C TRP A 368 -9.35 22.10 -12.14
N GLN A 369 -10.09 21.76 -13.20
CA GLN A 369 -9.53 21.63 -14.55
C GLN A 369 -8.88 22.94 -15.04
N PRO A 370 -9.53 24.13 -14.94
CA PRO A 370 -8.92 25.39 -15.38
C PRO A 370 -7.87 25.95 -14.39
N ARG A 371 -7.91 25.56 -13.11
CA ARG A 371 -6.86 25.94 -12.12
C ARG A 371 -5.55 25.18 -12.34
N SER A 372 -5.62 23.99 -12.95
CA SER A 372 -4.46 23.10 -13.16
C SER A 372 -3.63 23.54 -14.37
N ALA A 373 -2.79 24.55 -14.18
CA ALA A 373 -1.91 25.11 -15.21
C ALA A 373 -0.93 24.10 -15.82
N ASP A 374 -0.54 24.34 -17.07
CA ASP A 374 0.43 23.53 -17.81
C ASP A 374 1.80 23.51 -17.13
N SER A 375 2.53 22.41 -17.31
CA SER A 375 3.89 22.22 -16.77
C SER A 375 4.94 22.24 -17.89
N PRO A 376 6.12 22.87 -17.68
CA PRO A 376 7.22 22.78 -18.63
C PRO A 376 7.80 21.37 -18.77
N TYR A 377 7.52 20.46 -17.81
CA TYR A 377 7.99 19.08 -17.83
C TYR A 377 6.96 18.10 -18.39
N VAL A 378 5.68 18.29 -18.07
CA VAL A 378 4.59 17.33 -18.38
C VAL A 378 3.46 17.94 -19.23
N ARG A 379 3.69 19.11 -19.84
CA ARG A 379 2.77 19.79 -20.77
C ARG A 379 1.36 19.96 -20.17
N THR A 380 0.30 19.57 -20.88
CA THR A 380 -1.10 19.73 -20.43
C THR A 380 -1.58 18.61 -19.50
N TYR A 381 -0.72 17.63 -19.16
CA TYR A 381 -1.02 16.55 -18.21
C TYR A 381 -1.70 17.01 -16.91
N PRO A 382 -1.36 18.16 -16.27
CA PRO A 382 -2.04 18.61 -15.06
C PRO A 382 -3.57 18.75 -15.23
N SER A 383 -4.00 19.48 -16.27
CA SER A 383 -5.42 19.70 -16.56
C SER A 383 -6.10 18.42 -17.08
N LYS A 384 -5.43 17.67 -17.96
CA LYS A 384 -5.94 16.41 -18.50
C LYS A 384 -6.06 15.31 -17.44
N GLY A 385 -5.18 15.31 -16.44
CA GLY A 385 -5.22 14.40 -15.29
C GLY A 385 -6.44 14.64 -14.39
N VAL A 386 -6.91 15.89 -14.26
CA VAL A 386 -8.21 16.19 -13.60
C VAL A 386 -9.36 15.55 -14.38
N VAL A 387 -9.34 15.62 -15.71
CA VAL A 387 -10.38 15.00 -16.57
C VAL A 387 -10.36 13.46 -16.48
N LEU A 388 -9.17 12.85 -16.41
CA LEU A 388 -9.03 11.41 -16.22
C LEU A 388 -9.62 10.96 -14.86
N HIS A 389 -9.32 11.67 -13.78
CA HIS A 389 -9.90 11.40 -12.46
C HIS A 389 -11.40 11.68 -12.38
N TYR A 390 -11.89 12.70 -13.08
CA TYR A 390 -13.32 12.97 -13.23
C TYR A 390 -14.06 11.77 -13.83
N HIS A 391 -13.57 11.24 -14.95
CA HIS A 391 -14.19 10.08 -15.61
C HIS A 391 -14.13 8.83 -14.71
N PHE A 392 -13.00 8.58 -14.05
CA PHE A 392 -12.90 7.46 -13.13
C PHE A 392 -13.82 7.59 -11.91
N ALA A 393 -13.92 8.78 -11.31
CA ALA A 393 -14.80 9.04 -10.17
C ALA A 393 -16.28 8.87 -10.53
N LYS A 394 -16.73 9.33 -11.71
CA LYS A 394 -18.09 9.07 -12.17
C LYS A 394 -18.31 7.59 -12.50
N PHE A 395 -17.33 6.90 -13.07
CA PHE A 395 -17.40 5.45 -13.26
C PHE A 395 -17.59 4.73 -11.91
N GLN A 396 -16.69 4.95 -10.95
CA GLN A 396 -16.69 4.34 -9.62
C GLN A 396 -17.99 4.61 -8.84
N LEU A 397 -18.46 5.87 -8.83
CA LEU A 397 -19.68 6.23 -8.13
C LEU A 397 -20.91 5.52 -8.73
N ASN A 398 -21.04 5.54 -10.06
CA ASN A 398 -22.25 5.07 -10.72
C ASN A 398 -22.27 3.54 -10.91
N SER A 399 -21.13 2.84 -10.83
CA SER A 399 -21.08 1.37 -10.87
C SER A 399 -21.80 0.73 -9.67
N LEU A 400 -21.97 1.46 -8.55
CA LEU A 400 -22.80 1.06 -7.41
C LEU A 400 -24.26 0.74 -7.81
N SER A 401 -24.77 1.30 -8.91
CA SER A 401 -26.09 0.97 -9.44
C SER A 401 -26.28 -0.51 -9.81
N LEU A 402 -25.17 -1.22 -10.04
CA LEU A 402 -25.12 -2.65 -10.37
C LEU A 402 -24.74 -3.53 -9.15
N ARG A 403 -24.44 -2.93 -7.98
CA ARG A 403 -23.98 -3.67 -6.78
C ARG A 403 -25.01 -4.67 -6.29
N ALA A 404 -24.54 -5.87 -5.95
CA ALA A 404 -25.32 -7.00 -5.44
C ALA A 404 -26.48 -7.48 -6.35
N LEU A 405 -26.50 -7.09 -7.62
CA LEU A 405 -27.53 -7.53 -8.58
C LEU A 405 -27.07 -8.74 -9.39
N SER A 406 -27.97 -9.70 -9.57
CA SER A 406 -27.78 -10.85 -10.47
C SER A 406 -28.54 -10.65 -11.78
N PRO A 407 -27.91 -10.77 -12.97
CA PRO A 407 -28.60 -10.65 -14.25
C PRO A 407 -29.82 -11.56 -14.43
N THR A 408 -29.83 -12.73 -13.78
CA THR A 408 -30.91 -13.72 -13.92
C THR A 408 -32.11 -13.44 -13.02
N ASN A 409 -31.90 -12.77 -11.88
CA ASN A 409 -32.89 -12.62 -10.80
C ASN A 409 -33.31 -11.16 -10.57
N THR A 410 -32.68 -10.20 -11.24
CA THR A 410 -32.99 -8.78 -11.07
C THR A 410 -34.24 -8.43 -11.89
N PRO A 411 -35.32 -7.92 -11.27
CA PRO A 411 -36.47 -7.39 -12.02
C PRO A 411 -36.04 -6.16 -12.84
N VAL A 412 -36.86 -5.78 -13.82
CA VAL A 412 -36.55 -4.70 -14.77
C VAL A 412 -35.97 -3.47 -14.07
N PHE A 413 -34.78 -3.02 -14.52
CA PHE A 413 -34.12 -1.84 -13.98
C PHE A 413 -35.07 -0.64 -13.93
N SER A 414 -35.07 0.08 -12.80
CA SER A 414 -35.66 1.40 -12.72
C SER A 414 -34.96 2.37 -13.67
N MET A 415 -35.62 3.48 -13.98
CA MET A 415 -35.06 4.50 -14.87
C MET A 415 -33.79 5.12 -14.29
N ASP A 416 -33.77 5.46 -13.00
CA ASP A 416 -32.60 6.03 -12.31
C ASP A 416 -31.43 5.03 -12.22
N ARG A 417 -31.70 3.74 -11.99
CA ARG A 417 -30.67 2.69 -12.02
C ARG A 417 -30.09 2.51 -13.42
N LYS A 418 -30.95 2.49 -14.45
CA LYS A 418 -30.51 2.39 -15.85
C LYS A 418 -29.73 3.63 -16.29
N GLU A 419 -30.13 4.84 -15.88
CA GLU A 419 -29.36 6.06 -16.12
C GLU A 419 -27.97 5.94 -15.49
N SER A 420 -27.89 5.60 -14.20
CA SER A 420 -26.64 5.43 -13.46
C SER A 420 -25.73 4.40 -14.11
N ALA A 421 -26.23 3.22 -14.47
CA ALA A 421 -25.44 2.19 -15.15
C ALA A 421 -24.86 2.67 -16.50
N ASN A 422 -25.61 3.47 -17.26
CA ASN A 422 -25.11 4.08 -18.50
C ASN A 422 -24.08 5.20 -18.24
N ILE A 423 -24.20 5.96 -17.15
CA ILE A 423 -23.16 6.90 -16.71
C ILE A 423 -21.87 6.14 -16.36
N ALA A 424 -21.97 4.99 -15.68
CA ALA A 424 -20.81 4.16 -15.35
C ALA A 424 -20.09 3.65 -16.61
N ILE A 425 -20.83 3.08 -17.56
CA ILE A 425 -20.31 2.60 -18.86
C ILE A 425 -19.62 3.73 -19.63
N SER A 426 -20.34 4.83 -19.88
CA SER A 426 -19.82 5.96 -20.67
C SER A 426 -18.61 6.62 -20.01
N SER A 427 -18.56 6.67 -18.67
CA SER A 427 -17.42 7.19 -17.92
C SER A 427 -16.21 6.25 -17.96
N ALA A 428 -16.40 4.93 -17.88
CA ALA A 428 -15.33 3.94 -18.06
C ALA A 428 -14.76 3.99 -19.49
N MET A 429 -15.63 4.08 -20.50
CA MET A 429 -15.21 4.27 -21.89
C MET A 429 -14.43 5.57 -22.07
N ALA A 430 -14.88 6.67 -21.48
CA ALA A 430 -14.17 7.95 -21.53
C ALA A 430 -12.81 7.91 -20.80
N CYS A 431 -12.71 7.17 -19.69
CA CYS A 431 -11.44 6.93 -18.98
C CYS A 431 -10.40 6.24 -19.89
N LEU A 432 -10.80 5.18 -20.60
CA LEU A 432 -9.92 4.50 -21.56
C LEU A 432 -9.57 5.37 -22.77
N ASN A 433 -10.56 6.07 -23.36
CA ASN A 433 -10.32 6.98 -24.48
C ASN A 433 -9.41 8.16 -24.10
N MET A 434 -9.48 8.67 -22.87
CA MET A 434 -8.50 9.67 -22.38
C MET A 434 -7.07 9.15 -22.43
N VAL A 435 -6.83 7.88 -22.11
CA VAL A 435 -5.48 7.28 -22.15
C VAL A 435 -5.04 6.91 -23.58
N LEU A 436 -5.99 6.58 -24.46
CA LEU A 436 -5.72 6.25 -25.86
C LEU A 436 -5.52 7.48 -26.75
N GLU A 437 -6.32 8.54 -26.59
CA GLU A 437 -6.39 9.65 -27.54
C GLU A 437 -5.57 10.88 -27.10
N GLU A 438 -5.58 11.24 -25.81
CA GLU A 438 -4.90 12.44 -25.30
C GLU A 438 -3.39 12.21 -25.21
N GLN A 439 -2.64 12.81 -26.15
CA GLN A 439 -1.18 12.65 -26.28
C GLN A 439 -0.42 12.82 -24.95
N ASP A 440 -0.72 13.86 -24.17
CA ASP A 440 0.01 14.13 -22.92
C ASP A 440 -0.30 13.12 -21.79
N ILE A 441 -1.47 12.45 -21.82
CA ILE A 441 -1.76 11.32 -20.92
C ILE A 441 -1.04 10.07 -21.41
N ARG A 442 -1.08 9.82 -22.71
CA ARG A 442 -0.45 8.65 -23.36
C ARG A 442 1.08 8.68 -23.23
N ASP A 443 1.71 9.83 -23.41
CA ASP A 443 3.16 10.04 -23.19
C ASP A 443 3.54 9.80 -21.72
N ALA A 444 2.66 10.18 -20.79
CA ALA A 444 2.89 10.05 -19.35
C ALA A 444 2.71 8.64 -18.80
N ILE A 445 1.98 7.75 -19.51
CA ILE A 445 1.43 6.50 -18.97
C ILE A 445 2.47 5.55 -18.35
N VAL A 446 3.75 5.66 -18.67
CA VAL A 446 4.80 4.88 -18.00
C VAL A 446 5.10 5.44 -16.61
N GLY A 447 5.30 6.75 -16.46
CA GLY A 447 5.78 7.36 -15.22
C GLY A 447 4.72 7.75 -14.19
N VAL A 448 3.45 7.48 -14.45
CA VAL A 448 2.34 7.77 -13.52
C VAL A 448 2.34 6.83 -12.31
N PRO A 449 1.78 7.24 -11.16
CA PRO A 449 1.58 6.32 -10.03
C PRO A 449 0.66 5.14 -10.36
N ILE A 450 0.81 4.04 -9.60
CA ILE A 450 0.03 2.79 -9.72
C ILE A 450 -1.48 3.07 -9.80
N PHE A 451 -2.00 4.04 -9.05
CA PHE A 451 -3.42 4.38 -9.07
C PHE A 451 -3.94 4.69 -10.48
N THR A 452 -3.14 5.34 -11.35
CA THR A 452 -3.55 5.58 -12.74
C THR A 452 -3.63 4.30 -13.56
N HIS A 453 -2.75 3.33 -13.30
CA HIS A 453 -2.85 1.98 -13.88
C HIS A 453 -4.06 1.21 -13.37
N THR A 454 -4.40 1.35 -12.09
CA THR A 454 -5.66 0.84 -11.52
C THR A 454 -6.86 1.43 -12.28
N MET A 455 -6.90 2.75 -12.51
CA MET A 455 -7.99 3.42 -13.23
C MET A 455 -8.24 2.81 -14.62
N VAL A 456 -7.18 2.56 -15.39
CA VAL A 456 -7.25 1.91 -16.71
C VAL A 456 -7.74 0.47 -16.60
N THR A 457 -7.11 -0.32 -15.72
CA THR A 457 -7.40 -1.76 -15.56
C THR A 457 -8.86 -1.99 -15.15
N PHE A 458 -9.35 -1.25 -14.16
CA PHE A 458 -10.73 -1.37 -13.69
C PHE A 458 -11.76 -0.91 -14.72
N SER A 459 -11.47 0.15 -15.47
CA SER A 459 -12.36 0.60 -16.54
C SER A 459 -12.50 -0.47 -17.63
N ALA A 460 -11.40 -1.11 -18.03
CA ALA A 460 -11.42 -2.21 -19.01
C ALA A 460 -12.13 -3.47 -18.48
N LEU A 461 -11.79 -3.93 -17.27
CA LEU A 461 -12.41 -5.11 -16.65
C LEU A 461 -13.92 -4.93 -16.43
N PHE A 462 -14.35 -3.73 -16.03
CA PHE A 462 -15.77 -3.41 -15.87
C PHE A 462 -16.51 -3.51 -17.20
N LEU A 463 -16.01 -2.88 -18.26
CA LEU A 463 -16.67 -2.90 -19.57
C LEU A 463 -16.80 -4.32 -20.13
N LEU A 464 -15.76 -5.15 -20.03
CA LEU A 464 -15.83 -6.57 -20.39
C LEU A 464 -16.91 -7.31 -19.57
N LYS A 465 -16.90 -7.17 -18.23
CA LYS A 465 -17.90 -7.82 -17.36
C LYS A 465 -19.33 -7.35 -17.67
N VAL A 466 -19.54 -6.06 -17.95
CA VAL A 466 -20.87 -5.51 -18.27
C VAL A 466 -21.36 -6.01 -19.63
N ALA A 467 -20.49 -6.05 -20.63
CA ALA A 467 -20.82 -6.57 -21.96
C ALA A 467 -21.19 -8.06 -21.94
N VAL A 468 -20.56 -8.87 -21.08
CA VAL A 468 -20.92 -10.29 -20.88
C VAL A 468 -22.23 -10.46 -20.09
N ASN A 469 -22.36 -9.77 -18.94
CA ASN A 469 -23.39 -10.10 -17.95
C ASN A 469 -24.70 -9.33 -18.11
N TRP A 470 -24.68 -8.12 -18.69
CA TRP A 470 -25.82 -7.18 -18.63
C TRP A 470 -26.36 -6.76 -20.00
N ASN A 471 -25.63 -7.07 -21.08
CA ASN A 471 -25.94 -6.63 -22.44
C ASN A 471 -27.19 -7.28 -23.04
N SER A 472 -27.47 -8.53 -22.67
CA SER A 472 -28.59 -9.32 -23.19
C SER A 472 -29.95 -8.97 -22.58
N ALA A 473 -29.99 -8.20 -21.48
CA ALA A 473 -31.20 -8.00 -20.68
C ALA A 473 -31.63 -6.54 -20.51
N TYR A 474 -30.71 -5.61 -20.20
CA TYR A 474 -31.10 -4.27 -19.70
C TYR A 474 -30.30 -3.08 -20.27
N LEU A 475 -29.05 -3.30 -20.69
CA LEU A 475 -28.13 -2.26 -21.14
C LEU A 475 -27.71 -2.56 -22.59
N SER A 476 -27.78 -1.59 -23.49
CA SER A 476 -27.47 -1.80 -24.92
C SER A 476 -26.04 -1.38 -25.20
N LEU A 477 -25.08 -2.26 -24.88
CA LEU A 477 -23.65 -2.01 -25.02
C LEU A 477 -23.09 -2.74 -26.24
N ASP A 478 -22.42 -2.02 -27.13
CA ASP A 478 -21.77 -2.62 -28.30
C ASP A 478 -20.56 -3.46 -27.87
N SER A 479 -20.66 -4.79 -27.99
CA SER A 479 -19.59 -5.73 -27.63
C SER A 479 -18.35 -5.58 -28.52
N GLY A 480 -18.53 -5.26 -29.81
CA GLY A 480 -17.44 -5.01 -30.75
C GLY A 480 -16.68 -3.73 -30.41
N LEU A 481 -17.38 -2.68 -30.00
CA LEU A 481 -16.77 -1.45 -29.51
C LEU A 481 -15.97 -1.68 -28.23
N VAL A 482 -16.53 -2.40 -27.25
CA VAL A 482 -15.80 -2.75 -26.00
C VAL A 482 -14.55 -3.56 -26.31
N ARG A 483 -14.67 -4.59 -27.18
CA ARG A 483 -13.55 -5.42 -27.63
C ARG A 483 -12.43 -4.57 -28.22
N SER A 484 -12.74 -3.74 -29.22
CA SER A 484 -11.79 -2.86 -29.90
C SER A 484 -11.13 -1.85 -28.94
N LEU A 485 -11.90 -1.29 -28.00
CA LEU A 485 -11.39 -0.33 -27.02
C LEU A 485 -10.36 -0.98 -26.08
N VAL A 486 -10.62 -2.21 -25.59
CA VAL A 486 -9.68 -2.95 -24.73
C VAL A 486 -8.47 -3.45 -25.51
N GLU A 487 -8.65 -3.91 -26.75
CA GLU A 487 -7.56 -4.32 -27.65
C GLU A 487 -6.55 -3.19 -27.87
N ARG A 488 -7.03 -1.97 -28.16
CA ARG A 488 -6.17 -0.77 -28.30
C ARG A 488 -5.43 -0.40 -27.00
N VAL A 489 -6.03 -0.63 -25.83
CA VAL A 489 -5.37 -0.42 -24.52
C VAL A 489 -4.25 -1.44 -24.32
N ILE A 490 -4.47 -2.71 -24.66
CA ILE A 490 -3.45 -3.77 -24.62
C ILE A 490 -2.29 -3.42 -25.57
N GLU A 491 -2.58 -2.98 -26.79
CA GLU A 491 -1.57 -2.53 -27.77
C GLU A 491 -0.71 -1.40 -27.20
N LEU A 492 -1.34 -0.34 -26.66
CA LEU A 492 -0.63 0.76 -26.01
C LEU A 492 0.29 0.27 -24.88
N LEU A 493 -0.24 -0.55 -23.97
CA LEU A 493 0.51 -1.03 -22.80
C LEU A 493 1.66 -2.00 -23.17
N ASN A 494 1.59 -2.65 -24.33
CA ASN A 494 2.69 -3.44 -24.89
C ASN A 494 3.73 -2.60 -25.66
N CYS A 495 3.31 -1.49 -26.28
CA CYS A 495 4.21 -0.63 -27.07
C CYS A 495 5.03 0.35 -26.21
N VAL A 496 4.65 0.59 -24.95
CA VAL A 496 5.36 1.56 -24.10
C VAL A 496 6.72 1.05 -23.62
N SER A 497 7.72 1.94 -23.69
CA SER A 497 9.09 1.65 -23.28
C SER A 497 9.24 1.76 -21.76
N ALA A 498 9.13 0.62 -21.07
CA ALA A 498 9.23 0.50 -19.62
C ALA A 498 10.14 -0.68 -19.19
N GLY A 499 10.56 -0.72 -17.94
CA GLY A 499 11.32 -1.85 -17.37
C GLY A 499 10.55 -3.18 -17.37
N GLU A 500 11.26 -4.29 -17.15
CA GLU A 500 10.70 -5.64 -17.36
C GLU A 500 9.66 -6.05 -16.33
N ARG A 501 9.78 -5.54 -15.10
CA ARG A 501 8.84 -5.74 -14.00
C ARG A 501 7.81 -4.62 -13.87
N HIS A 502 7.70 -3.75 -14.88
CA HIS A 502 6.77 -2.64 -14.85
C HIS A 502 5.31 -3.11 -15.03
N LEU A 503 4.41 -2.55 -14.24
CA LEU A 503 3.02 -3.02 -14.10
C LEU A 503 2.25 -3.02 -15.44
N THR A 504 2.59 -2.12 -16.38
CA THR A 504 1.99 -2.05 -17.72
C THR A 504 2.01 -3.38 -18.46
N ARG A 505 3.11 -4.13 -18.40
CA ARG A 505 3.26 -5.45 -19.07
C ARG A 505 2.37 -6.51 -18.42
N HIS A 506 2.26 -6.48 -17.09
CA HIS A 506 1.41 -7.40 -16.34
C HIS A 506 -0.08 -7.13 -16.60
N ILE A 507 -0.48 -5.85 -16.66
CA ILE A 507 -1.84 -5.44 -17.03
C ILE A 507 -2.16 -5.86 -18.47
N ALA A 508 -1.28 -5.58 -19.45
CA ALA A 508 -1.49 -5.98 -20.83
C ALA A 508 -1.76 -7.49 -20.94
N ARG A 509 -0.88 -8.31 -20.32
CA ARG A 509 -1.02 -9.78 -20.27
C ARG A 509 -2.31 -10.23 -19.56
N GLY A 510 -2.73 -9.56 -18.49
CA GLY A 510 -3.96 -9.85 -17.76
C GLY A 510 -5.21 -9.52 -18.58
N LEU A 511 -5.24 -8.34 -19.21
CA LEU A 511 -6.33 -7.91 -20.08
C LEU A 511 -6.43 -8.77 -21.35
N SER A 512 -5.32 -9.20 -21.96
CA SER A 512 -5.35 -10.16 -23.07
C SER A 512 -6.09 -11.46 -22.71
N LYS A 513 -5.75 -12.08 -21.57
CA LYS A 513 -6.43 -13.30 -21.09
C LYS A 513 -7.94 -13.08 -20.83
N MET A 514 -8.33 -11.87 -20.43
CA MET A 514 -9.74 -11.51 -20.21
C MET A 514 -10.48 -11.23 -21.53
N LEU A 515 -9.78 -10.67 -22.53
CA LEU A 515 -10.31 -10.44 -23.87
C LEU A 515 -10.48 -11.75 -24.65
N GLU A 516 -9.54 -12.71 -24.53
CA GLU A 516 -9.68 -14.07 -25.09
C GLU A 516 -10.94 -14.79 -24.57
N ARG A 517 -11.24 -14.65 -23.27
CA ARG A 517 -12.47 -15.18 -22.65
C ARG A 517 -13.72 -14.45 -23.11
N PHE A 518 -13.62 -13.15 -23.37
CA PHE A 518 -14.71 -12.34 -23.91
C PHE A 518 -15.07 -12.79 -25.33
N ASP A 519 -14.07 -12.97 -26.18
CA ASP A 519 -14.23 -13.46 -27.56
C ASP A 519 -14.85 -14.86 -27.58
N SER A 520 -14.45 -15.78 -26.69
CA SER A 520 -15.04 -17.12 -26.63
C SER A 520 -16.52 -17.11 -26.23
N TRP A 521 -16.93 -16.18 -25.36
CA TRP A 521 -18.34 -15.96 -25.01
C TRP A 521 -19.13 -15.34 -26.16
N ASP A 522 -18.61 -14.30 -26.82
CA ASP A 522 -19.29 -13.59 -27.90
C ASP A 522 -19.54 -14.52 -29.11
N ILE A 523 -18.54 -15.35 -29.46
CA ILE A 523 -18.67 -16.42 -30.46
C ILE A 523 -19.79 -17.41 -30.07
N SER A 524 -19.84 -17.86 -28.81
CA SER A 524 -20.86 -18.82 -28.37
C SER A 524 -22.29 -18.28 -28.51
N ASN A 525 -22.51 -17.00 -28.18
CA ASN A 525 -23.80 -16.34 -28.33
C ASN A 525 -24.14 -16.07 -29.80
N GLY A 526 -23.16 -15.66 -30.61
CA GLY A 526 -23.34 -15.46 -32.05
C GLY A 526 -23.75 -16.75 -32.77
N VAL A 527 -23.13 -17.89 -32.40
CA VAL A 527 -23.51 -19.21 -32.93
C VAL A 527 -24.91 -19.63 -32.44
N SER A 528 -25.25 -19.39 -31.17
CA SER A 528 -26.61 -19.66 -30.65
C SER A 528 -27.69 -18.83 -31.34
N ALA A 529 -27.41 -17.57 -31.69
CA ALA A 529 -28.34 -16.72 -32.46
C ALA A 529 -28.52 -17.20 -33.91
N GLY A 530 -27.47 -17.75 -34.53
CA GLY A 530 -27.52 -18.33 -35.88
C GLY A 530 -28.27 -19.67 -35.98
N ALA A 531 -28.55 -20.33 -34.85
CA ALA A 531 -29.11 -21.69 -34.79
C ALA A 531 -30.57 -21.75 -34.29
N MET A 532 -31.39 -20.71 -34.49
CA MET A 532 -32.83 -20.78 -34.27
C MET A 532 -33.56 -21.52 -35.41
N GLY A 533 -33.40 -22.84 -35.43
CA GLY A 533 -34.14 -23.78 -36.26
C GLY A 533 -34.51 -25.04 -35.48
N GLU A 534 -35.71 -25.03 -34.87
CA GLU A 534 -36.42 -26.16 -34.24
C GLU A 534 -35.62 -27.21 -33.42
N ARG A 535 -35.79 -27.24 -32.09
CA ARG A 535 -36.49 -28.34 -31.35
C ARG A 535 -36.50 -28.17 -29.82
N PRO A 536 -37.35 -28.93 -29.07
CA PRO A 536 -37.79 -28.53 -27.73
C PRO A 536 -37.03 -29.18 -26.57
N GLY A 537 -37.00 -28.45 -25.44
CA GLY A 537 -37.09 -28.98 -24.07
C GLY A 537 -36.09 -30.06 -23.63
N SER A 538 -34.96 -29.65 -23.05
CA SER A 538 -34.17 -30.50 -22.14
C SER A 538 -33.77 -29.72 -20.88
N GLY A 539 -33.98 -30.31 -19.71
CA GLY A 539 -33.67 -29.68 -18.42
C GLY A 539 -32.17 -29.51 -18.16
N VAL A 540 -31.84 -28.51 -17.34
CA VAL A 540 -30.47 -28.19 -16.91
C VAL A 540 -29.87 -29.37 -16.10
N PRO A 541 -28.71 -29.93 -16.48
CA PRO A 541 -27.99 -30.89 -15.64
C PRO A 541 -27.39 -30.19 -14.42
N GLY A 542 -27.72 -30.67 -13.21
CA GLY A 542 -27.32 -30.01 -11.98
C GLY A 542 -25.83 -30.17 -11.61
N GLY A 543 -25.23 -29.09 -11.11
CA GLY A 543 -24.13 -29.06 -10.14
C GLY A 543 -22.78 -29.70 -10.51
N ALA A 544 -22.74 -31.02 -10.68
CA ALA A 544 -21.50 -31.79 -10.70
C ALA A 544 -20.74 -31.74 -12.03
N ASN A 545 -21.44 -31.61 -13.17
CA ASN A 545 -20.80 -31.69 -14.49
C ASN A 545 -20.08 -30.40 -14.93
N ALA A 546 -20.29 -29.27 -14.26
CA ALA A 546 -19.64 -28.00 -14.62
C ALA A 546 -18.12 -28.02 -14.38
N MET A 547 -17.65 -28.69 -13.32
CA MET A 547 -16.22 -28.79 -13.00
C MET A 547 -15.41 -29.57 -14.06
N ALA A 548 -16.06 -30.45 -14.82
CA ALA A 548 -15.40 -31.26 -15.85
C ALA A 548 -15.12 -30.47 -17.16
N GLN A 549 -15.66 -29.24 -17.30
CA GLN A 549 -15.53 -28.42 -18.51
C GLN A 549 -14.61 -27.19 -18.33
N GLY A 550 -13.85 -27.12 -17.25
CA GLY A 550 -12.86 -26.04 -17.04
C GLY A 550 -13.45 -24.68 -16.67
N PHE A 551 -14.73 -24.62 -16.30
CA PHE A 551 -15.30 -23.42 -15.67
C PHE A 551 -14.75 -23.25 -14.25
N PRO A 552 -14.19 -22.08 -13.89
CA PRO A 552 -13.95 -21.76 -12.48
C PRO A 552 -15.30 -21.59 -11.74
N PRO A 553 -15.33 -21.72 -10.40
CA PRO A 553 -16.56 -21.52 -9.65
C PRO A 553 -17.12 -20.09 -9.82
N PRO A 554 -18.45 -19.89 -9.67
CA PRO A 554 -19.09 -18.57 -9.85
C PRO A 554 -18.53 -17.45 -8.97
N ASP A 555 -17.88 -17.81 -7.87
CA ASP A 555 -17.52 -16.92 -6.77
C ASP A 555 -16.49 -15.84 -7.18
N LEU A 556 -15.57 -16.13 -8.12
CA LEU A 556 -14.62 -15.14 -8.68
C LEU A 556 -15.31 -14.05 -9.53
N ILE A 557 -16.57 -14.25 -9.94
CA ILE A 557 -17.26 -13.34 -10.85
C ILE A 557 -18.04 -12.28 -10.07
N TYR A 558 -18.58 -12.65 -8.90
CA TYR A 558 -19.49 -11.84 -8.08
C TYR A 558 -18.80 -10.69 -7.32
N ASP A 559 -17.62 -10.96 -6.77
CA ASP A 559 -17.06 -10.19 -5.64
C ASP A 559 -16.63 -8.73 -5.96
N MET A 560 -16.36 -8.42 -7.23
CA MET A 560 -15.91 -7.06 -7.60
C MET A 560 -16.99 -5.98 -7.56
N VAL A 561 -18.27 -6.29 -7.76
CA VAL A 561 -19.31 -5.22 -7.83
C VAL A 561 -19.67 -4.67 -6.44
N GLY A 562 -19.17 -5.32 -5.38
CA GLY A 562 -19.52 -5.06 -4.00
C GLY A 562 -18.64 -4.04 -3.28
N THR A 563 -17.35 -4.34 -3.14
CA THR A 563 -16.35 -3.55 -2.42
C THR A 563 -15.88 -2.41 -3.32
N TYR A 564 -16.74 -1.42 -3.54
CA TYR A 564 -16.51 -0.22 -4.38
C TYR A 564 -16.16 -0.45 -5.85
N GLY A 565 -16.09 -1.69 -6.33
CA GLY A 565 -15.41 -1.96 -7.59
C GLY A 565 -13.90 -2.13 -7.45
N PHE A 566 -13.37 -2.65 -6.32
CA PHE A 566 -11.92 -2.71 -6.03
C PHE A 566 -11.42 -4.01 -5.39
N GLY A 567 -12.05 -5.13 -5.69
CA GLY A 567 -11.42 -6.44 -5.51
C GLY A 567 -10.30 -6.67 -6.53
N LEU A 568 -9.11 -6.06 -6.33
CA LEU A 568 -7.89 -6.72 -6.80
C LEU A 568 -7.64 -7.92 -5.90
N ASP A 569 -8.23 -9.05 -6.29
CA ASP A 569 -7.75 -10.35 -5.81
C ASP A 569 -6.26 -10.45 -6.17
N GLU A 570 -5.39 -10.72 -5.20
CA GLU A 570 -3.95 -10.94 -5.44
C GLU A 570 -3.75 -12.09 -6.46
N ASN A 571 -4.70 -13.03 -6.54
CA ASN A 571 -4.70 -14.11 -7.54
C ASN A 571 -5.05 -13.64 -8.97
N LEU A 572 -5.61 -12.45 -9.16
CA LEU A 572 -5.85 -11.87 -10.50
C LEU A 572 -4.53 -11.52 -11.19
N LEU A 573 -3.47 -11.25 -10.41
CA LEU A 573 -2.10 -10.98 -10.86
C LEU A 573 -1.27 -12.27 -11.03
N ASP A 574 -1.87 -13.35 -11.55
CA ASP A 574 -1.23 -14.66 -11.76
C ASP A 574 -0.93 -15.40 -10.44
N PRO A 575 -1.44 -16.63 -10.21
CA PRO A 575 -1.07 -17.45 -9.04
C PRO A 575 0.44 -17.72 -8.90
N SER A 576 1.25 -17.42 -9.92
CA SER A 576 2.71 -17.43 -9.83
C SER A 576 3.30 -16.23 -9.08
N MET A 577 2.59 -15.11 -8.88
CA MET A 577 3.08 -13.99 -8.06
C MET A 577 3.00 -14.29 -6.56
N ALA A 578 1.95 -14.99 -6.12
CA ALA A 578 1.81 -15.42 -4.72
C ALA A 578 2.90 -16.45 -4.30
N ASN A 579 3.52 -17.14 -5.27
CA ASN A 579 4.49 -18.21 -5.06
C ASN A 579 5.93 -17.82 -5.49
N PHE A 580 6.38 -16.59 -5.21
CA PHE A 580 7.80 -16.25 -5.35
C PHE A 580 8.65 -16.78 -4.17
N GLU A 581 8.91 -18.08 -4.18
CA GLU A 581 10.08 -18.67 -3.52
C GLU A 581 11.38 -18.22 -4.23
N TYR A 582 11.83 -17.00 -3.99
CA TYR A 582 13.15 -16.51 -4.42
C TYR A 582 13.89 -15.83 -3.26
N LEU A 583 14.22 -16.62 -2.25
CA LEU A 583 15.14 -16.27 -1.16
C LEU A 583 16.27 -17.30 -0.97
N ALA A 584 16.56 -18.12 -1.99
CA ALA A 584 17.64 -19.11 -1.97
C ALA A 584 18.27 -19.38 -3.35
N GLN A 585 19.06 -18.42 -3.84
CA GLN A 585 20.29 -18.66 -4.62
C GLN A 585 21.13 -17.38 -4.75
#